data_AF-A0A7Y2MY58-F1
#
_entry.id   AF-A0A7Y2MY58-F1
#
_cell.length_a   1.000
_cell.length_b   1.000
_cell.length_c   1.000
_cell.angle_alpha   90.00
_cell.angle_beta   90.00
_cell.angle_gamma   90.00
#
_symmetry.space_group_name_H-M   'P 1'
#
loop_
_entity.id
_entity.type
_entity.pdbx_description
1 polymer ?
#
loop_
_entity_poly.entity_id
_entity_poly.type
_entity_poly.pdbx_seq_one_letter_code
_entity_poly.pdbx_strand_id
1 'polypeptide(L)'
;MSVARDGQPPDPSRLAAHEGRVLLTAIETVLKGVLESEAEASVLATPRAGVFGEVFRTAQEDGVTRLLTRHELELAAVPDASRAVTAALHAARSGGGALALVPNDQLPSARESLVAAAGETLTRGARLCLLLEDAPQDVPDVSPRTIIPQLGLACIEPATLEELRDAVELALRLSRTGAQAVGLIVHDSLLRSAATIEVRPNRVIDSVDAMLARRRGRRRPRVSEAADTLRFVRRLELNRATGLPSPGERTPVGFVTVGPAHAALQHVISSLGLAGRVASLQLGAVNPLDEPAVVRLLERCEHVLVLEPRPGEIETRVLAIAEATRRRGAKPGLVWGQTLPAGDGESASSTLGVDEAVHPSLLARRIIHVLHRLRPTGRVAGRLVPDPPRLVSDLPARDAGFGAAAAAVFIRRVLVDVDQWLRDRTEDERGTPVPRTVLAVDGARPETMADRETIVEVWDASAFLRGGVAAVRHAA
;
A
#
# COMPACT_ATOMS: atom_id res chain seq x y z
N MET A 1 38.32 13.16 -21.55
CA MET A 1 37.93 14.50 -21.05
C MET A 1 36.79 15.01 -21.91
N SER A 2 35.56 14.79 -21.47
CA SER A 2 34.35 15.30 -22.14
C SER A 2 33.95 16.58 -21.41
N VAL A 3 33.91 17.69 -22.16
CA VAL A 3 33.54 19.02 -21.66
C VAL A 3 32.08 18.96 -21.20
N ALA A 4 31.85 19.18 -19.91
CA ALA A 4 30.53 19.35 -19.35
C ALA A 4 29.91 20.62 -19.93
N ARG A 5 28.68 20.51 -20.45
CA ARG A 5 27.87 21.67 -20.85
C ARG A 5 27.39 22.37 -19.58
N ASP A 6 28.15 23.35 -19.11
CA ASP A 6 27.68 24.35 -18.16
C ASP A 6 26.55 25.17 -18.81
N GLY A 7 25.36 25.13 -18.20
CA GLY A 7 24.24 25.99 -18.60
C GLY A 7 22.87 25.33 -18.71
N GLN A 8 22.75 24.01 -18.54
CA GLN A 8 21.43 23.40 -18.44
C GLN A 8 20.90 23.65 -17.01
N PRO A 9 19.74 24.32 -16.84
CA PRO A 9 19.15 24.45 -15.51
C PRO A 9 19.00 23.03 -14.93
N PRO A 10 19.25 22.85 -13.61
CA PRO A 10 19.10 21.55 -12.98
C PRO A 10 17.72 21.01 -13.31
N ASP A 11 17.64 19.74 -13.70
CA ASP A 11 16.38 19.09 -14.05
C ASP A 11 15.37 19.38 -12.93
N PRO A 12 14.19 19.93 -13.26
CA PRO A 12 13.22 20.29 -12.24
C PRO A 12 12.88 19.04 -11.44
N SER A 13 12.93 19.15 -10.11
CA SER A 13 12.58 18.03 -9.22
C SER A 13 11.26 17.41 -9.66
N ARG A 14 11.17 16.08 -9.63
CA ARG A 14 9.93 15.34 -9.96
C ARG A 14 8.75 15.81 -9.10
N LEU A 15 9.01 16.30 -7.89
CA LEU A 15 8.00 16.88 -6.99
C LEU A 15 7.46 18.24 -7.46
N ALA A 16 8.19 18.95 -8.32
CA ALA A 16 7.77 20.22 -8.90
C ALA A 16 6.77 20.04 -10.05
N ALA A 17 6.64 18.84 -10.62
CA ALA A 17 5.72 18.60 -11.74
C ALA A 17 4.28 19.01 -11.41
N HIS A 18 3.63 19.73 -12.33
CA HIS A 18 2.30 20.31 -12.12
C HIS A 18 1.15 19.54 -12.79
N GLU A 19 1.46 18.69 -13.77
CA GLU A 19 0.49 17.84 -14.46
C GLU A 19 1.20 16.64 -15.08
N GLY A 20 0.41 15.66 -15.54
CA GLY A 20 0.92 14.46 -16.20
C GLY A 20 1.26 13.34 -15.24
N ARG A 21 2.00 12.35 -15.75
CA ARG A 21 2.35 11.11 -15.05
C ARG A 21 3.83 11.10 -14.68
N VAL A 22 4.14 10.90 -13.41
CA VAL A 22 5.50 10.96 -12.88
C VAL A 22 5.79 9.72 -12.05
N LEU A 23 6.98 9.13 -12.22
CA LEU A 23 7.46 8.04 -11.39
C LEU A 23 7.93 8.59 -10.05
N LEU A 24 7.23 8.23 -8.97
CA LEU A 24 7.57 8.60 -7.60
C LEU A 24 7.67 7.33 -6.73
N THR A 25 8.59 7.36 -5.78
CA THR A 25 8.63 6.47 -4.61
C THR A 25 7.51 6.82 -3.64
N ALA A 26 7.24 5.96 -2.66
CA ALA A 26 6.23 6.25 -1.64
C ALA A 26 6.54 7.51 -0.82
N ILE A 27 7.81 7.76 -0.51
CA ILE A 27 8.22 8.92 0.29
C ILE A 27 8.09 10.21 -0.51
N GLU A 28 8.50 10.19 -1.78
CA GLU A 28 8.22 11.29 -2.71
C GLU A 28 6.71 11.51 -2.88
N THR A 29 5.91 10.44 -2.86
CA THR A 29 4.44 10.50 -2.92
C THR A 29 3.83 11.17 -1.69
N VAL A 30 4.33 10.87 -0.48
CA VAL A 30 3.91 11.54 0.76
C VAL A 30 4.27 13.02 0.69
N LEU A 31 5.51 13.36 0.33
CA LEU A 31 5.94 14.76 0.17
C LEU A 31 5.07 15.46 -0.88
N LYS A 32 4.83 14.83 -2.03
CA LYS A 32 3.96 15.37 -3.07
C LYS A 32 2.53 15.60 -2.56
N GLY A 33 1.99 14.68 -1.76
CA GLY A 33 0.69 14.84 -1.09
C GLY A 33 0.65 16.07 -0.20
N VAL A 34 1.69 16.30 0.61
CA VAL A 34 1.79 17.51 1.46
C VAL A 34 1.87 18.78 0.61
N LEU A 35 2.66 18.76 -0.46
CA LEU A 35 2.90 19.91 -1.34
C LEU A 35 1.67 20.28 -2.18
N GLU A 36 0.89 19.30 -2.62
CA GLU A 36 -0.36 19.49 -3.36
C GLU A 36 -1.54 19.87 -2.45
N SER A 37 -1.50 19.47 -1.17
CA SER A 37 -2.63 19.59 -0.23
C SER A 37 -3.08 21.04 -0.04
N GLU A 38 -4.39 21.30 -0.17
CA GLU A 38 -4.96 22.59 0.23
C GLU A 38 -5.11 22.73 1.75
N ALA A 39 -5.07 21.61 2.47
CA ALA A 39 -4.92 21.60 3.91
C ALA A 39 -3.41 21.67 4.22
N GLU A 40 -2.92 22.90 4.41
CA GLU A 40 -1.50 23.16 4.65
C GLU A 40 -0.97 22.43 5.89
N ALA A 41 0.21 21.83 5.73
CA ALA A 41 1.03 21.34 6.82
C ALA A 41 2.38 22.06 6.79
N SER A 42 2.81 22.55 7.94
CA SER A 42 4.05 23.29 8.12
C SER A 42 5.17 22.42 8.70
N VAL A 43 4.84 21.29 9.33
CA VAL A 43 5.82 20.38 9.93
C VAL A 43 5.56 18.94 9.50
N LEU A 44 6.63 18.25 9.09
CA LEU A 44 6.69 16.79 8.99
C LEU A 44 7.79 16.30 9.91
N ALA A 45 7.41 15.63 11.00
CA ALA A 45 8.32 15.10 12.00
C ALA A 45 8.49 13.59 11.84
N THR A 46 9.74 13.13 11.84
CA THR A 46 10.03 11.68 11.72
C THR A 46 11.44 11.33 12.23
N PRO A 47 11.65 10.11 12.74
CA PRO A 47 12.99 9.60 13.00
C PRO A 47 13.87 9.56 11.76
N ARG A 48 15.20 9.67 11.92
CA ARG A 48 16.17 9.55 10.80
C ARG A 48 16.40 8.10 10.34
N ALA A 49 15.89 7.12 11.07
CA ALA A 49 16.08 5.70 10.81
C ALA A 49 14.81 5.05 10.23
N GLY A 50 14.93 3.82 9.75
CA GLY A 50 13.83 3.06 9.16
C GLY A 50 13.37 3.59 7.80
N VAL A 51 12.18 3.17 7.38
CA VAL A 51 11.62 3.50 6.06
C VAL A 51 11.41 5.00 5.86
N PHE A 52 11.10 5.74 6.94
CA PHE A 52 10.87 7.18 6.86
C PHE A 52 12.15 8.03 6.86
N GLY A 53 13.32 7.45 7.18
CA GLY A 53 14.60 8.15 7.06
C GLY A 53 14.92 8.62 5.64
N GLU A 54 14.34 7.95 4.64
CA GLU A 54 14.37 8.35 3.22
C GLU A 54 13.89 9.79 2.98
N VAL A 55 12.99 10.33 3.81
CA VAL A 55 12.49 11.71 3.71
C VAL A 55 13.66 12.70 3.70
N PHE A 56 14.64 12.50 4.58
CA PHE A 56 15.78 13.40 4.70
C PHE A 56 16.73 13.26 3.51
N ARG A 57 16.82 12.07 2.91
CA ARG A 57 17.64 11.82 1.73
C ARG A 57 17.02 12.51 0.51
N THR A 58 15.72 12.34 0.29
CA THR A 58 14.98 13.06 -0.77
C THR A 58 15.10 14.57 -0.58
N ALA A 59 15.09 15.04 0.67
CA ALA A 59 15.20 16.48 0.98
C ALA A 59 16.60 17.08 0.76
N GLN A 60 17.66 16.27 0.61
CA GLN A 60 19.00 16.77 0.27
C GLN A 60 19.11 17.20 -1.19
N GLU A 61 18.17 16.84 -2.06
CA GLU A 61 18.18 17.29 -3.45
C GLU A 61 17.87 18.79 -3.53
N ASP A 62 18.75 19.59 -4.14
CA ASP A 62 18.61 21.06 -4.22
C ASP A 62 17.26 21.54 -4.76
N GLY A 63 16.67 20.78 -5.70
CA GLY A 63 15.34 21.06 -6.24
C GLY A 63 14.24 20.85 -5.20
N VAL A 64 14.35 19.81 -4.38
CA VAL A 64 13.42 19.49 -3.31
C VAL A 64 13.57 20.47 -2.15
N THR A 65 14.79 20.76 -1.69
CA THR A 65 15.03 21.71 -0.59
C THR A 65 14.38 23.07 -0.87
N ARG A 66 14.63 23.64 -2.07
CA ARG A 66 14.02 24.92 -2.49
C ARG A 66 12.49 24.88 -2.48
N LEU A 67 11.94 23.73 -2.86
CA LEU A 67 10.50 23.53 -2.93
C LEU A 67 9.89 23.41 -1.53
N LEU A 68 10.53 22.70 -0.60
CA LEU A 68 10.14 22.62 0.81
C LEU A 68 10.16 23.99 1.49
N THR A 69 11.25 24.75 1.31
CA THR A 69 11.37 26.12 1.85
C THR A 69 10.26 27.03 1.34
N ARG A 70 9.95 26.97 0.05
CA ARG A 70 8.88 27.77 -0.56
C ARG A 70 7.49 27.42 -0.01
N HIS A 71 7.28 26.15 0.31
CA HIS A 71 6.04 25.66 0.89
C HIS A 71 5.96 25.85 2.41
N GLU A 72 6.98 26.48 3.02
CA GLU A 72 7.11 26.64 4.47
C GLU A 72 6.98 25.31 5.21
N LEU A 73 7.47 24.23 4.58
CA LEU A 73 7.44 22.89 5.16
C LEU A 73 8.79 22.59 5.83
N GLU A 74 8.76 22.52 7.15
CA GLU A 74 9.89 22.10 7.98
C GLU A 74 9.92 20.58 8.12
N LEU A 75 11.09 19.99 7.85
CA LEU A 75 11.35 18.58 8.13
C LEU A 75 12.06 18.45 9.49
N ALA A 76 11.31 18.02 10.50
CA ALA A 76 11.82 17.86 11.85
C ALA A 76 12.42 16.45 12.04
N ALA A 77 13.76 16.38 11.97
CA ALA A 77 14.51 15.18 12.34
C ALA A 77 14.52 15.02 13.86
N VAL A 78 13.88 13.96 14.34
CA VAL A 78 13.79 13.64 15.77
C VAL A 78 14.46 12.30 16.10
N PRO A 79 14.77 12.01 17.37
CA PRO A 79 15.41 10.74 17.75
C PRO A 79 14.50 9.51 17.57
N ASP A 80 13.21 9.64 17.88
CA ASP A 80 12.26 8.53 17.94
C ASP A 80 10.82 8.98 17.60
N ALA A 81 9.94 8.00 17.40
CA ALA A 81 8.55 8.22 17.03
C ALA A 81 7.73 8.97 18.09
N SER A 82 8.04 8.78 19.38
CA SER A 82 7.37 9.50 20.47
C SER A 82 7.63 11.01 20.37
N ARG A 83 8.87 11.38 20.07
CA ARG A 83 9.27 12.77 19.78
C ARG A 83 8.66 13.28 18.49
N ALA A 84 8.49 12.44 17.47
CA ALA A 84 7.85 12.83 16.21
C ALA A 84 6.39 13.24 16.44
N VAL A 85 5.63 12.41 17.16
CA VAL A 85 4.24 12.70 17.52
C VAL A 85 4.14 13.95 18.37
N THR A 86 5.01 14.10 19.39
CA THR A 86 5.03 15.27 20.26
C THR A 86 5.33 16.57 19.48
N ALA A 87 6.33 16.56 18.59
CA ALA A 87 6.70 17.71 17.77
C ALA A 87 5.56 18.12 16.82
N ALA A 88 4.95 17.14 16.14
CA ALA A 88 3.80 17.39 15.28
C ALA A 88 2.59 17.92 16.05
N LEU A 89 2.29 17.36 17.24
CA LEU A 89 1.22 17.85 18.09
C LEU A 89 1.46 19.29 18.55
N HIS A 90 2.70 19.64 18.91
CA HIS A 90 3.06 21.02 19.27
C HIS A 90 2.85 21.98 18.10
N ALA A 91 3.29 21.62 16.90
CA ALA A 91 3.06 22.42 15.69
C ALA A 91 1.56 22.58 15.38
N ALA A 92 0.77 21.53 15.58
CA ALA A 92 -0.68 21.58 15.42
C ALA A 92 -1.34 22.53 16.44
N ARG A 93 -0.91 22.51 17.71
CA ARG A 93 -1.42 23.42 18.76
C ARG A 93 -1.21 24.90 18.44
N SER A 94 -0.15 25.23 17.72
CA SER A 94 0.12 26.59 17.22
C SER A 94 -0.80 27.00 16.06
N GLY A 95 -1.80 26.19 15.70
CA GLY A 95 -2.78 26.46 14.64
C GLY A 95 -2.37 25.97 13.25
N GLY A 96 -1.22 25.31 13.14
CA GLY A 96 -0.69 24.73 11.89
C GLY A 96 -1.25 23.35 11.57
N GLY A 97 -0.93 22.85 10.38
CA GLY A 97 -1.04 21.42 10.08
C GLY A 97 0.29 20.73 10.31
N ALA A 98 0.25 19.49 10.82
CA ALA A 98 1.46 18.71 11.01
C ALA A 98 1.25 17.23 10.69
N LEU A 99 2.35 16.58 10.27
CA LEU A 99 2.44 15.15 10.07
C LEU A 99 3.49 14.57 11.02
N ALA A 100 3.16 13.47 11.70
CA ALA A 100 4.13 12.62 12.35
C ALA A 100 4.22 11.30 11.59
N LEU A 101 5.41 10.91 11.14
CA LEU A 101 5.64 9.59 10.56
C LEU A 101 6.20 8.66 11.64
N VAL A 102 5.51 7.55 11.87
CA VAL A 102 5.71 6.65 13.00
C VAL A 102 6.05 5.25 12.47
N PRO A 103 7.32 4.84 12.52
CA PRO A 103 7.73 3.46 12.21
C PRO A 103 6.99 2.42 13.04
N ASN A 104 6.71 1.24 12.47
CA ASN A 104 5.91 0.20 13.15
C ASN A 104 6.63 -0.33 14.40
N ASP A 105 7.95 -0.51 14.34
CA ASP A 105 8.79 -1.01 15.43
C ASP A 105 8.83 -0.05 16.64
N GLN A 106 8.57 1.24 16.41
CA GLN A 106 8.52 2.28 17.44
C GLN A 106 7.10 2.63 17.91
N LEU A 107 6.05 1.98 17.38
CA LEU A 107 4.68 2.18 17.85
C LEU A 107 4.50 1.90 19.36
N PRO A 108 5.09 0.84 19.95
CA PRO A 108 4.92 0.56 21.38
C PRO A 108 5.49 1.69 22.25
N SER A 109 6.67 2.22 21.90
CA SER A 109 7.31 3.31 22.66
C SER A 109 6.65 4.67 22.41
N ALA A 110 6.00 4.87 21.25
CA ALA A 110 5.23 6.07 20.95
C ALA A 110 3.83 6.11 21.59
N ARG A 111 3.38 5.03 22.25
CA ARG A 111 2.00 4.88 22.74
C ARG A 111 1.53 6.04 23.62
N GLU A 112 2.34 6.49 24.57
CA GLU A 112 1.95 7.60 25.46
C GLU A 112 1.74 8.90 24.66
N SER A 113 2.61 9.19 23.71
CA SER A 113 2.48 10.35 22.82
C SER A 113 1.27 10.24 21.91
N LEU A 114 0.94 9.04 21.42
CA LEU A 114 -0.28 8.80 20.65
C LEU A 114 -1.55 9.00 21.50
N VAL A 115 -1.56 8.54 22.75
CA VAL A 115 -2.66 8.78 23.70
C VAL A 115 -2.81 10.28 23.97
N ALA A 116 -1.70 10.99 24.19
CA ALA A 116 -1.72 12.44 24.38
C ALA A 116 -2.28 13.17 23.14
N ALA A 117 -1.86 12.78 21.94
CA ALA A 117 -2.37 13.34 20.69
C ALA A 117 -3.87 13.03 20.47
N ALA A 118 -4.34 11.86 20.91
CA ALA A 118 -5.75 11.47 20.79
C ALA A 118 -6.66 12.18 21.81
N GLY A 119 -6.15 12.44 23.01
CA GLY A 119 -6.85 13.18 24.05
C GLY A 119 -6.93 14.69 23.78
N GLU A 120 -6.13 15.22 22.86
CA GLU A 120 -6.12 16.64 22.53
C GLU A 120 -7.30 17.01 21.62
N THR A 121 -8.08 18.01 22.05
CA THR A 121 -9.02 18.69 21.16
C THR A 121 -8.28 19.81 20.44
N LEU A 122 -8.08 19.66 19.14
CA LEU A 122 -7.34 20.61 18.32
C LEU A 122 -8.15 21.90 18.11
N THR A 123 -7.47 23.05 18.21
CA THR A 123 -8.08 24.36 18.02
C THR A 123 -8.51 24.58 16.56
N ARG A 124 -9.37 25.57 16.32
CA ARG A 124 -9.93 25.83 14.99
C ARG A 124 -8.83 26.12 13.97
N GLY A 125 -8.68 25.22 12.99
CA GLY A 125 -7.69 25.34 11.92
C GLY A 125 -6.46 24.45 12.11
N ALA A 126 -6.21 23.94 13.31
CA ALA A 126 -5.17 22.95 13.56
C ALA A 126 -5.50 21.61 12.90
N ARG A 127 -4.45 20.87 12.49
CA ARG A 127 -4.59 19.57 11.80
C ARG A 127 -3.42 18.68 12.20
N LEU A 128 -3.69 17.42 12.51
CA LEU A 128 -2.67 16.45 12.86
C LEU A 128 -2.96 15.12 12.15
N CYS A 129 -2.02 14.70 11.30
CA CYS A 129 -2.01 13.39 10.69
C CYS A 129 -0.90 12.53 11.31
N LEU A 130 -1.28 11.35 11.78
CA LEU A 130 -0.38 10.33 12.31
C LEU A 130 -0.23 9.27 11.22
N LEU A 131 0.85 9.34 10.44
CA LEU A 131 1.15 8.34 9.42
C LEU A 131 1.89 7.18 10.08
N LEU A 132 1.23 6.02 10.13
CA LEU A 132 1.67 4.84 10.85
C LEU A 132 2.07 3.78 9.82
N GLU A 133 3.31 3.32 9.89
CA GLU A 133 3.74 2.15 9.13
C GLU A 133 3.05 0.89 9.68
N ASP A 134 2.63 0.01 8.77
CA ASP A 134 2.22 -1.36 9.08
C ASP A 134 3.14 -2.35 8.35
N ALA A 135 3.98 -3.03 9.12
CA ALA A 135 5.01 -3.99 8.68
C ALA A 135 4.77 -5.34 9.38
N PRO A 136 3.80 -6.14 8.93
CA PRO A 136 3.37 -7.33 9.65
C PRO A 136 4.36 -8.49 9.67
N GLN A 137 5.30 -8.57 8.72
CA GLN A 137 6.41 -9.53 8.78
C GLN A 137 7.45 -9.13 9.83
N ASP A 138 7.82 -7.85 9.86
CA ASP A 138 8.91 -7.34 10.70
C ASP A 138 8.43 -7.14 12.15
N VAL A 139 7.17 -6.73 12.34
CA VAL A 139 6.57 -6.42 13.64
C VAL A 139 5.19 -7.11 13.75
N PRO A 140 5.16 -8.44 13.96
CA PRO A 140 3.92 -9.22 13.95
C PRO A 140 2.98 -8.88 15.11
N ASP A 141 3.50 -8.50 16.27
CA ASP A 141 2.69 -8.31 17.49
C ASP A 141 2.04 -6.92 17.60
N VAL A 142 2.43 -5.96 16.74
CA VAL A 142 2.01 -4.57 16.87
C VAL A 142 1.29 -4.12 15.60
N SER A 143 -0.03 -3.97 15.71
CA SER A 143 -0.86 -3.50 14.59
C SER A 143 -1.43 -2.10 14.81
N PRO A 144 -1.20 -1.17 13.86
CA PRO A 144 -1.86 0.13 13.83
C PRO A 144 -3.39 0.04 13.80
N ARG A 145 -3.95 -0.99 13.14
CA ARG A 145 -5.42 -1.16 12.99
C ARG A 145 -6.10 -1.56 14.30
N THR A 146 -5.34 -2.08 15.26
CA THR A 146 -5.83 -2.34 16.61
C THR A 146 -5.66 -1.11 17.51
N ILE A 147 -4.51 -0.41 17.42
CA ILE A 147 -4.20 0.74 18.27
C ILE A 147 -5.13 1.93 17.99
N ILE A 148 -5.33 2.28 16.71
CA ILE A 148 -6.04 3.51 16.35
C ILE A 148 -7.52 3.51 16.80
N PRO A 149 -8.30 2.44 16.61
CA PRO A 149 -9.65 2.37 17.16
C PRO A 149 -9.71 2.44 18.69
N GLN A 150 -8.73 1.89 19.41
CA GLN A 150 -8.66 2.00 20.88
C GLN A 150 -8.45 3.44 21.35
N LEU A 151 -7.78 4.25 20.53
CA LEU A 151 -7.60 5.69 20.77
C LEU A 151 -8.81 6.52 20.33
N GLY A 152 -9.84 5.91 19.74
CA GLY A 152 -11.02 6.61 19.22
C GLY A 152 -10.74 7.48 17.99
N LEU A 153 -9.57 7.34 17.36
CA LEU A 153 -9.17 8.18 16.23
C LEU A 153 -9.74 7.68 14.90
N ALA A 154 -10.15 8.60 14.03
CA ALA A 154 -10.51 8.24 12.67
C ALA A 154 -9.26 7.77 11.90
N CYS A 155 -9.44 6.86 10.94
CA CYS A 155 -8.35 6.19 10.26
C CYS A 155 -8.62 5.97 8.78
N ILE A 156 -7.64 6.36 7.96
CA ILE A 156 -7.63 6.14 6.52
C ILE A 156 -6.53 5.13 6.17
N GLU A 157 -6.76 4.28 5.19
CA GLU A 157 -5.77 3.34 4.67
C GLU A 157 -5.80 3.30 3.13
N PRO A 158 -4.75 3.80 2.44
CA PRO A 158 -4.68 3.83 1.00
C PRO A 158 -4.24 2.49 0.42
N ALA A 159 -4.76 2.15 -0.77
CA ALA A 159 -4.39 0.94 -1.51
C ALA A 159 -3.26 1.13 -2.51
N THR A 160 -3.02 2.36 -2.96
CA THR A 160 -2.06 2.70 -4.02
C THR A 160 -1.30 3.98 -3.68
N LEU A 161 -0.21 4.28 -4.41
CA LEU A 161 0.51 5.54 -4.23
C LEU A 161 -0.32 6.77 -4.63
N GLU A 162 -1.19 6.65 -5.64
CA GLU A 162 -2.15 7.72 -5.97
C GLU A 162 -3.11 7.99 -4.80
N GLU A 163 -3.62 6.93 -4.18
CA GLU A 163 -4.45 7.06 -2.99
C GLU A 163 -3.67 7.57 -1.78
N LEU A 164 -2.41 7.18 -1.59
CA LEU A 164 -1.56 7.69 -0.51
C LEU A 164 -1.35 9.19 -0.60
N ARG A 165 -1.04 9.69 -1.80
CA ARG A 165 -0.92 11.13 -2.07
C ARG A 165 -2.21 11.87 -1.72
N ASP A 166 -3.35 11.36 -2.17
CA ASP A 166 -4.65 11.95 -1.87
C ASP A 166 -4.98 11.83 -0.38
N ALA A 167 -4.66 10.70 0.26
CA ALA A 167 -4.96 10.41 1.66
C ALA A 167 -4.26 11.36 2.63
N VAL A 168 -3.08 11.88 2.31
CA VAL A 168 -2.42 12.94 3.10
C VAL A 168 -3.34 14.16 3.25
N GLU A 169 -3.87 14.67 2.13
CA GLU A 169 -4.80 15.80 2.15
C GLU A 169 -6.11 15.44 2.86
N LEU A 170 -6.65 14.24 2.61
CA LEU A 170 -7.90 13.80 3.21
C LEU A 170 -7.79 13.62 4.73
N ALA A 171 -6.66 13.10 5.23
CA ALA A 171 -6.40 12.95 6.66
C ALA A 171 -6.34 14.30 7.37
N LEU A 172 -5.65 15.30 6.78
CA LEU A 172 -5.59 16.65 7.34
C LEU A 172 -6.96 17.34 7.34
N ARG A 173 -7.76 17.15 6.29
CA ARG A 173 -9.14 17.67 6.23
C ARG A 173 -10.05 16.99 7.24
N LEU A 174 -9.92 15.68 7.42
CA LEU A 174 -10.68 14.90 8.38
C LEU A 174 -10.30 15.31 9.81
N SER A 175 -9.01 15.52 10.08
CA SER A 175 -8.50 16.01 11.36
C SER A 175 -9.07 17.39 11.71
N ARG A 176 -9.08 18.32 10.75
CA ARG A 176 -9.69 19.65 10.95
C ARG A 176 -11.17 19.56 11.28
N THR A 177 -11.88 18.67 10.59
CA THR A 177 -13.33 18.51 10.72
C THR A 177 -13.71 17.85 12.05
N GLY A 178 -12.94 16.86 12.48
CA GLY A 178 -13.13 16.15 13.75
C GLY A 178 -12.48 16.83 14.97
N ALA A 179 -11.72 17.91 14.77
CA ALA A 179 -10.92 18.59 15.81
C ALA A 179 -10.02 17.63 16.61
N GLN A 180 -9.52 16.58 15.96
CA GLN A 180 -8.71 15.52 16.57
C GLN A 180 -7.65 15.02 15.58
N ALA A 181 -6.65 14.30 16.09
CA ALA A 181 -5.69 13.61 15.24
C ALA A 181 -6.38 12.56 14.33
N VAL A 182 -5.80 12.28 13.17
CA VAL A 182 -6.28 11.22 12.26
C VAL A 182 -5.13 10.26 11.95
N GLY A 183 -5.41 8.97 12.05
CA GLY A 183 -4.50 7.92 11.62
C GLY A 183 -4.50 7.77 10.10
N LEU A 184 -3.32 7.63 9.52
CA LEU A 184 -3.10 7.22 8.14
C LEU A 184 -2.21 5.97 8.18
N ILE A 185 -2.80 4.80 8.04
CA ILE A 185 -2.05 3.54 8.05
C ILE A 185 -1.50 3.32 6.65
N VAL A 186 -0.20 3.03 6.54
CA VAL A 186 0.44 2.74 5.26
C VAL A 186 1.22 1.45 5.40
N HIS A 187 0.83 0.45 4.61
CA HIS A 187 1.49 -0.84 4.61
C HIS A 187 2.92 -0.73 4.05
N ASP A 188 3.85 -1.50 4.62
CA ASP A 188 5.27 -1.50 4.25
C ASP A 188 5.48 -1.80 2.75
N SER A 189 4.71 -2.75 2.18
CA SER A 189 4.79 -3.04 0.75
C SER A 189 4.49 -1.82 -0.13
N LEU A 190 3.64 -0.90 0.34
CA LEU A 190 3.37 0.36 -0.35
C LEU A 190 4.50 1.37 -0.10
N LEU A 191 5.03 1.47 1.13
CA LEU A 191 6.15 2.35 1.49
C LEU A 191 7.46 1.99 0.75
N ARG A 192 7.65 0.72 0.40
CA ARG A 192 8.80 0.25 -0.39
C ARG A 192 8.56 0.25 -1.90
N SER A 193 7.42 0.76 -2.36
CA SER A 193 7.06 0.78 -3.78
C SER A 193 7.44 2.09 -4.48
N ALA A 194 7.50 2.01 -5.81
CA ALA A 194 7.51 3.17 -6.69
C ALA A 194 6.48 2.95 -7.80
N ALA A 195 5.75 4.00 -8.17
CA ALA A 195 4.73 3.93 -9.20
C ALA A 195 4.70 5.20 -10.03
N THR A 196 4.28 5.06 -11.28
CA THR A 196 3.94 6.21 -12.12
C THR A 196 2.55 6.67 -11.72
N ILE A 197 2.46 7.86 -11.11
CA ILE A 197 1.20 8.43 -10.62
C ILE A 197 0.84 9.69 -11.39
N GLU A 198 -0.45 9.95 -11.57
CA GLU A 198 -0.91 11.25 -12.07
C GLU A 198 -0.69 12.33 -11.00
N VAL A 199 0.03 13.41 -11.31
CA VAL A 199 0.35 14.50 -10.36
C VAL A 199 -0.49 15.76 -10.61
N ARG A 200 -0.62 16.59 -9.57
CA ARG A 200 -1.34 17.87 -9.61
C ARG A 200 -0.39 19.03 -9.30
N PRO A 201 -0.82 20.28 -9.56
CA PRO A 201 -0.04 21.46 -9.18
C PRO A 201 0.12 21.54 -7.67
N ASN A 202 1.32 21.93 -7.26
CA ASN A 202 1.62 22.25 -5.89
C ASN A 202 0.77 23.44 -5.40
N ARG A 203 0.48 23.49 -4.10
CA ARG A 203 -0.29 24.54 -3.45
C ARG A 203 0.30 25.93 -3.69
N VAL A 204 1.61 26.07 -3.54
CA VAL A 204 2.32 27.33 -3.81
C VAL A 204 2.71 27.32 -5.29
N ILE A 205 2.17 28.30 -6.02
CA ILE A 205 2.29 28.41 -7.47
C ILE A 205 3.49 29.30 -7.77
N ASP A 206 4.43 28.79 -8.57
CA ASP A 206 5.67 29.47 -8.93
C ASP A 206 5.82 29.73 -10.44
N SER A 207 4.92 29.17 -11.25
CA SER A 207 4.91 29.30 -12.70
C SER A 207 3.51 29.60 -13.25
N VAL A 208 3.47 30.21 -14.44
CA VAL A 208 2.21 30.43 -15.17
C VAL A 208 1.55 29.09 -15.51
N ASP A 209 2.35 28.07 -15.83
CA ASP A 209 1.86 26.73 -16.15
C ASP A 209 1.19 26.07 -14.93
N ALA A 210 1.81 26.18 -13.74
CA ALA A 210 1.19 25.74 -12.49
C ALA A 210 -0.14 26.46 -12.21
N MET A 211 -0.21 27.76 -12.51
CA MET A 211 -1.43 28.56 -12.35
C MET A 211 -2.55 28.07 -13.28
N LEU A 212 -2.23 27.83 -14.56
CA LEU A 212 -3.18 27.34 -15.56
C LEU A 212 -3.65 25.92 -15.24
N ALA A 213 -2.73 25.03 -14.88
CA ALA A 213 -3.05 23.67 -14.46
C ALA A 213 -3.98 23.67 -13.22
N ARG A 214 -3.74 24.55 -12.23
CA ARG A 214 -4.61 24.65 -11.04
C ARG A 214 -6.02 25.15 -11.39
N ARG A 215 -6.14 26.08 -12.34
CA ARG A 215 -7.46 26.53 -12.83
C ARG A 215 -8.22 25.40 -13.51
N ARG A 216 -7.55 24.54 -14.29
CA ARG A 216 -8.16 23.35 -14.93
C ARG A 216 -8.57 22.29 -13.89
N GLY A 217 -7.74 22.08 -12.86
CA GLY A 217 -7.94 21.07 -11.81
C GLY A 217 -8.97 21.41 -10.73
N ARG A 218 -9.47 22.65 -10.66
CA ARG A 218 -10.42 23.15 -9.63
C ARG A 218 -11.82 22.52 -9.64
N ARG A 219 -12.03 21.39 -10.32
CA ARG A 219 -13.32 20.70 -10.44
C ARG A 219 -13.73 19.86 -9.22
N ARG A 220 -12.87 19.68 -8.20
CA ARG A 220 -13.30 19.01 -6.95
C ARG A 220 -14.17 19.97 -6.13
N PRO A 221 -15.40 19.58 -5.76
CA PRO A 221 -16.27 20.42 -4.93
C PRO A 221 -15.55 20.80 -3.64
N ARG A 222 -15.64 22.06 -3.22
CA ARG A 222 -15.31 22.43 -1.85
C ARG A 222 -16.31 21.76 -0.95
N VAL A 223 -15.88 20.65 -0.34
CA VAL A 223 -16.71 19.88 0.56
C VAL A 223 -16.84 20.68 1.85
N SER A 224 -18.02 21.28 2.08
CA SER A 224 -18.38 21.88 3.37
C SER A 224 -18.17 20.84 4.48
N GLU A 225 -17.50 21.26 5.54
CA GLU A 225 -17.16 20.39 6.66
C GLU A 225 -18.45 19.90 7.33
N ALA A 226 -18.61 18.59 7.45
CA ALA A 226 -19.73 17.97 8.13
C ALA A 226 -19.33 17.73 9.59
N ALA A 227 -20.21 18.04 10.55
CA ALA A 227 -19.90 17.87 11.97
C ALA A 227 -19.68 16.40 12.42
N ASP A 228 -19.95 15.43 11.55
CA ASP A 228 -19.84 14.00 11.81
C ASP A 228 -18.78 13.36 10.89
N THR A 229 -17.76 12.76 11.50
CA THR A 229 -16.65 12.05 10.86
C THR A 229 -17.13 11.07 9.78
N LEU A 230 -18.14 10.25 10.08
CA LEU A 230 -18.61 9.23 9.12
C LEU A 230 -19.33 9.85 7.91
N ARG A 231 -20.06 10.96 8.12
CA ARG A 231 -20.65 11.71 7.00
C ARG A 231 -19.57 12.31 6.11
N PHE A 232 -18.48 12.81 6.70
CA PHE A 232 -17.36 13.34 5.96
C PHE A 232 -16.65 12.24 5.16
N VAL A 233 -16.38 11.09 5.78
CA VAL A 233 -15.83 9.88 5.13
C VAL A 233 -16.65 9.49 3.89
N ARG A 234 -17.99 9.44 4.02
CA ARG A 234 -18.90 9.11 2.90
C ARG A 234 -18.85 10.16 1.79
N ARG A 235 -18.81 11.44 2.15
CA ARG A 235 -18.75 12.54 1.18
C ARG A 235 -17.43 12.60 0.42
N LEU A 236 -16.36 12.13 1.04
CA LEU A 236 -15.06 11.96 0.39
C LEU A 236 -14.96 10.69 -0.45
N GLU A 237 -16.00 9.84 -0.46
CA GLU A 237 -16.03 8.57 -1.18
C GLU A 237 -14.81 7.68 -0.87
N LEU A 238 -14.37 7.70 0.40
CA LEU A 238 -13.25 6.88 0.87
C LEU A 238 -13.56 5.40 0.76
N ASN A 239 -14.83 5.01 0.97
CA ASN A 239 -15.27 3.63 0.80
C ASN A 239 -15.90 3.48 -0.59
N ARG A 240 -15.34 2.60 -1.42
CA ARG A 240 -15.73 2.43 -2.83
C ARG A 240 -16.27 1.03 -3.07
N ALA A 241 -17.51 0.95 -3.56
CA ALA A 241 -18.11 -0.31 -3.94
C ALA A 241 -18.13 -0.45 -5.47
N THR A 242 -17.74 -1.61 -5.97
CA THR A 242 -17.69 -1.94 -7.40
C THR A 242 -18.36 -3.29 -7.65
N GLY A 243 -19.02 -3.45 -8.80
CA GLY A 243 -19.61 -4.73 -9.20
C GLY A 243 -20.72 -5.24 -8.28
N LEU A 244 -21.38 -4.36 -7.49
CA LEU A 244 -22.47 -4.77 -6.63
C LEU A 244 -23.67 -5.27 -7.47
N PRO A 245 -24.28 -6.42 -7.13
CA PRO A 245 -25.52 -6.88 -7.75
C PRO A 245 -26.67 -5.89 -7.58
N SER A 246 -27.71 -6.02 -8.40
CA SER A 246 -28.93 -5.21 -8.26
C SER A 246 -29.62 -5.52 -6.92
N PRO A 247 -30.39 -4.58 -6.34
CA PRO A 247 -31.20 -4.89 -5.16
C PRO A 247 -32.11 -6.12 -5.39
N GLY A 248 -32.05 -7.10 -4.50
CA GLY A 248 -32.78 -8.38 -4.62
C GLY A 248 -32.00 -9.50 -5.31
N GLU A 249 -30.93 -9.17 -6.04
CA GLU A 249 -30.00 -10.16 -6.59
C GLU A 249 -28.92 -10.49 -5.56
N ARG A 250 -28.47 -11.75 -5.57
CA ARG A 250 -27.31 -12.19 -4.79
C ARG A 250 -26.26 -12.80 -5.70
N THR A 251 -25.01 -12.46 -5.44
CA THR A 251 -23.86 -13.13 -6.06
C THR A 251 -23.30 -14.17 -5.08
N PRO A 252 -22.71 -15.28 -5.57
CA PRO A 252 -22.10 -16.27 -4.69
C PRO A 252 -21.02 -15.68 -3.77
N VAL A 253 -20.27 -14.69 -4.27
CA VAL A 253 -19.10 -14.15 -3.57
C VAL A 253 -18.97 -12.64 -3.74
N GLY A 254 -18.70 -11.95 -2.64
CA GLY A 254 -18.18 -10.59 -2.62
C GLY A 254 -16.90 -10.46 -1.79
N PHE A 255 -16.23 -9.33 -1.92
CA PHE A 255 -14.97 -9.05 -1.22
C PHE A 255 -15.03 -7.74 -0.45
N VAL A 256 -14.52 -7.72 0.78
CA VAL A 256 -14.13 -6.50 1.48
C VAL A 256 -12.62 -6.41 1.39
N THR A 257 -12.08 -5.27 1.00
CA THR A 257 -10.64 -5.08 0.81
C THR A 257 -10.15 -3.87 1.58
N VAL A 258 -8.95 -3.98 2.15
CA VAL A 258 -8.31 -2.94 2.96
C VAL A 258 -6.87 -2.73 2.50
N GLY A 259 -6.46 -1.47 2.36
CA GLY A 259 -5.10 -1.11 1.94
C GLY A 259 -4.66 -1.82 0.66
N PRO A 260 -3.40 -2.29 0.57
CA PRO A 260 -2.85 -2.88 -0.66
C PRO A 260 -3.54 -4.17 -1.10
N ALA A 261 -4.31 -4.84 -0.23
CA ALA A 261 -5.11 -6.01 -0.61
C ALA A 261 -6.15 -5.67 -1.70
N HIS A 262 -6.61 -4.41 -1.74
CA HIS A 262 -7.47 -3.94 -2.83
C HIS A 262 -6.76 -3.98 -4.18
N ALA A 263 -5.56 -3.40 -4.26
CA ALA A 263 -4.78 -3.38 -5.50
C ALA A 263 -4.42 -4.81 -5.96
N ALA A 264 -4.11 -5.71 -5.03
CA ALA A 264 -3.87 -7.11 -5.31
C ALA A 264 -5.11 -7.80 -5.89
N LEU A 265 -6.29 -7.63 -5.28
CA LEU A 265 -7.54 -8.16 -5.81
C LEU A 265 -7.84 -7.61 -7.22
N GLN A 266 -7.72 -6.29 -7.42
CA GLN A 266 -7.96 -5.67 -8.73
C GLN A 266 -7.04 -6.24 -9.81
N HIS A 267 -5.77 -6.47 -9.49
CA HIS A 267 -4.84 -7.13 -10.40
C HIS A 267 -5.31 -8.55 -10.75
N VAL A 268 -5.66 -9.36 -9.74
CA VAL A 268 -6.12 -10.75 -9.94
C VAL A 268 -7.38 -10.80 -10.81
N ILE A 269 -8.40 -10.02 -10.49
CA ILE A 269 -9.66 -10.06 -11.23
C ILE A 269 -9.49 -9.50 -12.65
N SER A 270 -8.62 -8.52 -12.86
CA SER A 270 -8.29 -7.99 -14.19
C SER A 270 -7.59 -9.04 -15.06
N SER A 271 -6.53 -9.67 -14.54
CA SER A 271 -5.77 -10.73 -15.20
C SER A 271 -6.62 -11.96 -15.55
N LEU A 272 -7.67 -12.23 -14.77
CA LEU A 272 -8.61 -13.33 -15.01
C LEU A 272 -9.82 -12.94 -15.89
N GLY A 273 -9.92 -11.68 -16.32
CA GLY A 273 -11.04 -11.19 -17.13
C GLY A 273 -12.37 -11.16 -16.37
N LEU A 274 -12.30 -10.94 -15.05
CA LEU A 274 -13.42 -10.84 -14.12
C LEU A 274 -13.68 -9.40 -13.63
N ALA A 275 -12.95 -8.42 -14.17
CA ALA A 275 -13.15 -7.01 -13.87
C ALA A 275 -14.62 -6.60 -14.07
N GLY A 276 -15.17 -5.86 -13.10
CA GLY A 276 -16.58 -5.43 -13.10
C GLY A 276 -17.62 -6.50 -12.77
N ARG A 277 -17.23 -7.79 -12.69
CA ARG A 277 -18.13 -8.91 -12.34
C ARG A 277 -18.03 -9.34 -10.88
N VAL A 278 -16.94 -8.96 -10.23
CA VAL A 278 -16.69 -9.27 -8.83
C VAL A 278 -17.22 -8.14 -7.98
N ALA A 279 -18.15 -8.46 -7.07
CA ALA A 279 -18.63 -7.52 -6.07
C ALA A 279 -17.51 -7.25 -5.06
N SER A 280 -17.08 -6.00 -4.93
CA SER A 280 -16.08 -5.64 -3.93
C SER A 280 -16.35 -4.29 -3.28
N LEU A 281 -16.01 -4.19 -2.00
CA LEU A 281 -16.01 -2.97 -1.21
C LEU A 281 -14.58 -2.69 -0.75
N GLN A 282 -13.97 -1.63 -1.27
CA GLN A 282 -12.76 -1.05 -0.72
C GLN A 282 -13.13 -0.21 0.51
N LEU A 283 -12.53 -0.52 1.65
CA LEU A 283 -12.61 0.30 2.85
C LEU A 283 -11.39 1.23 2.90
N GLY A 284 -11.53 2.44 2.34
CA GLY A 284 -10.50 3.47 2.47
C GLY A 284 -10.51 4.16 3.83
N ALA A 285 -11.64 4.12 4.56
CA ALA A 285 -11.71 4.47 5.97
C ALA A 285 -11.91 3.21 6.81
N VAL A 286 -10.89 2.86 7.60
CA VAL A 286 -10.90 1.68 8.46
C VAL A 286 -11.38 2.01 9.88
N ASN A 287 -11.48 3.28 10.26
CA ASN A 287 -12.16 3.70 11.48
C ASN A 287 -12.81 5.09 11.34
N PRO A 288 -14.10 5.27 11.67
CA PRO A 288 -15.11 4.23 11.89
C PRO A 288 -15.41 3.44 10.61
N LEU A 289 -15.89 2.20 10.75
CA LEU A 289 -16.41 1.44 9.60
C LEU A 289 -17.76 1.97 9.16
N ASP A 290 -17.98 2.06 7.85
CA ASP A 290 -19.28 2.42 7.28
C ASP A 290 -20.22 1.21 7.27
N GLU A 291 -20.90 0.97 8.40
CA GLU A 291 -21.77 -0.21 8.57
C GLU A 291 -22.80 -0.34 7.44
N PRO A 292 -23.54 0.71 7.03
CA PRO A 292 -24.45 0.62 5.88
C PRO A 292 -23.79 0.14 4.57
N ALA A 293 -22.55 0.55 4.29
CA ALA A 293 -21.84 0.08 3.10
C ALA A 293 -21.50 -1.42 3.21
N VAL A 294 -21.08 -1.87 4.39
CA VAL A 294 -20.78 -3.29 4.68
C VAL A 294 -22.05 -4.14 4.63
N VAL A 295 -23.13 -3.70 5.29
CA VAL A 295 -24.44 -4.39 5.27
C VAL A 295 -24.95 -4.54 3.85
N ARG A 296 -24.86 -3.48 3.03
CA ARG A 296 -25.27 -3.52 1.63
C ARG A 296 -24.52 -4.59 0.83
N LEU A 297 -23.23 -4.82 1.11
CA LEU A 297 -22.48 -5.91 0.49
C LEU A 297 -22.93 -7.28 1.02
N LEU A 298 -23.06 -7.41 2.35
CA LEU A 298 -23.46 -8.65 3.03
C LEU A 298 -24.83 -9.14 2.57
N GLU A 299 -25.80 -8.26 2.34
CA GLU A 299 -27.14 -8.62 1.87
C GLU A 299 -27.13 -9.13 0.41
N ARG A 300 -26.14 -8.71 -0.39
CA ARG A 300 -26.05 -9.01 -1.83
C ARG A 300 -25.08 -10.15 -2.16
N CYS A 301 -24.43 -10.72 -1.16
CA CYS A 301 -23.47 -11.81 -1.36
C CYS A 301 -23.81 -12.99 -0.46
N GLU A 302 -23.60 -14.22 -0.94
CA GLU A 302 -23.73 -15.43 -0.11
C GLU A 302 -22.52 -15.61 0.80
N HIS A 303 -21.33 -15.39 0.26
CA HIS A 303 -20.07 -15.35 0.98
C HIS A 303 -19.39 -13.99 0.78
N VAL A 304 -18.82 -13.43 1.85
CA VAL A 304 -18.02 -12.21 1.81
C VAL A 304 -16.64 -12.50 2.37
N LEU A 305 -15.61 -12.37 1.53
CA LEU A 305 -14.22 -12.55 1.93
C LEU A 305 -13.60 -11.21 2.30
N VAL A 306 -13.04 -11.10 3.49
CA VAL A 306 -12.28 -9.93 3.96
C VAL A 306 -10.81 -10.17 3.64
N LEU A 307 -10.27 -9.34 2.74
CA LEU A 307 -8.87 -9.36 2.35
C LEU A 307 -8.16 -8.16 2.99
N GLU A 308 -7.23 -8.46 3.88
CA GLU A 308 -6.46 -7.50 4.66
C GLU A 308 -5.02 -8.01 4.88
N PRO A 309 -4.04 -7.13 5.15
CA PRO A 309 -2.65 -7.56 5.37
C PRO A 309 -2.49 -8.50 6.57
N ARG A 310 -3.26 -8.27 7.64
CA ARG A 310 -3.28 -9.07 8.87
C ARG A 310 -4.65 -9.72 9.04
N PRO A 311 -4.84 -10.98 8.62
CA PRO A 311 -6.14 -11.64 8.69
C PRO A 311 -6.70 -11.69 10.11
N GLY A 312 -7.95 -11.24 10.28
CA GLY A 312 -8.69 -11.29 11.54
C GLY A 312 -9.01 -9.92 12.14
N GLU A 313 -8.32 -8.85 11.75
CA GLU A 313 -8.47 -7.53 12.38
C GLU A 313 -9.77 -6.82 11.93
N ILE A 314 -9.91 -6.59 10.63
CA ILE A 314 -11.11 -6.01 10.03
C ILE A 314 -12.19 -7.08 9.90
N GLU A 315 -11.82 -8.34 9.67
CA GLU A 315 -12.76 -9.47 9.65
C GLU A 315 -13.63 -9.50 10.91
N THR A 316 -13.02 -9.41 12.10
CA THR A 316 -13.75 -9.44 13.39
C THR A 316 -14.80 -8.33 13.48
N ARG A 317 -14.52 -7.15 12.92
CA ARG A 317 -15.43 -6.01 12.93
C ARG A 317 -16.55 -6.16 11.89
N VAL A 318 -16.25 -6.72 10.72
CA VAL A 318 -17.25 -7.08 9.71
C VAL A 318 -18.18 -8.17 10.22
N LEU A 319 -17.64 -9.17 10.93
CA LEU A 319 -18.41 -10.21 11.63
C LEU A 319 -19.37 -9.61 12.66
N ALA A 320 -18.91 -8.63 13.45
CA ALA A 320 -19.77 -7.94 14.41
C ALA A 320 -20.95 -7.22 13.72
N ILE A 321 -20.72 -6.57 12.57
CA ILE A 321 -21.77 -5.94 11.75
C ILE A 321 -22.74 -6.99 11.19
N ALA A 322 -22.23 -8.11 10.68
CA ALA A 322 -23.05 -9.21 10.18
C ALA A 322 -23.94 -9.79 11.29
N GLU A 323 -23.38 -10.02 12.47
CA GLU A 323 -24.14 -10.55 13.61
C GLU A 323 -25.19 -9.56 14.13
N ALA A 324 -24.86 -8.27 14.21
CA ALA A 324 -25.86 -7.23 14.53
C ALA A 324 -27.00 -7.19 13.49
N THR A 325 -26.68 -7.39 12.21
CA THR A 325 -27.64 -7.46 11.11
C THR A 325 -28.55 -8.69 11.22
N ARG A 326 -27.98 -9.84 11.58
CA ARG A 326 -28.75 -11.08 11.83
C ARG A 326 -29.74 -10.92 12.97
N ARG A 327 -29.35 -10.28 14.07
CA ARG A 327 -30.25 -10.00 15.22
C ARG A 327 -31.43 -9.09 14.86
N ARG A 328 -31.30 -8.27 13.81
CA ARG A 328 -32.39 -7.43 13.26
C ARG A 328 -33.32 -8.19 12.30
N GLY A 329 -33.11 -9.51 12.12
CA GLY A 329 -33.95 -10.37 11.28
C GLY A 329 -33.53 -10.48 9.82
N ALA A 330 -32.43 -9.83 9.42
CA ALA A 330 -31.88 -9.97 8.07
C ALA A 330 -31.00 -11.22 7.94
N LYS A 331 -30.74 -11.65 6.70
CA LYS A 331 -29.90 -12.80 6.37
C LYS A 331 -28.60 -12.35 5.68
N PRO A 332 -27.61 -11.84 6.43
CA PRO A 332 -26.34 -11.43 5.85
C PRO A 332 -25.57 -12.64 5.30
N GLY A 333 -24.73 -12.40 4.30
CA GLY A 333 -23.76 -13.38 3.80
C GLY A 333 -22.80 -13.86 4.89
N LEU A 334 -22.23 -15.05 4.68
CA LEU A 334 -21.22 -15.64 5.53
C LEU A 334 -19.90 -14.89 5.35
N VAL A 335 -19.31 -14.43 6.44
CA VAL A 335 -18.05 -13.67 6.42
C VAL A 335 -16.89 -14.65 6.60
N TRP A 336 -15.86 -14.45 5.79
CA TRP A 336 -14.60 -15.20 5.75
C TRP A 336 -13.43 -14.22 5.73
N GLY A 337 -12.24 -14.67 6.11
CA GLY A 337 -11.03 -13.83 6.14
C GLY A 337 -9.81 -14.70 6.43
N GLN A 338 -9.49 -14.90 7.70
CA GLN A 338 -8.43 -15.81 8.16
C GLN A 338 -8.65 -17.24 7.66
N THR A 339 -9.91 -17.66 7.61
CA THR A 339 -10.33 -18.92 6.98
C THR A 339 -11.08 -18.62 5.69
N LEU A 340 -10.86 -19.44 4.67
CA LEU A 340 -11.50 -19.33 3.36
C LEU A 340 -12.57 -20.42 3.20
N PRO A 341 -13.65 -20.16 2.44
CA PRO A 341 -14.66 -21.17 2.18
C PRO A 341 -14.03 -22.37 1.46
N ALA A 342 -14.37 -23.61 1.85
CA ALA A 342 -13.82 -24.80 1.20
C ALA A 342 -14.16 -24.83 -0.30
N GLY A 343 -13.22 -25.29 -1.13
CA GLY A 343 -13.46 -25.57 -2.54
C GLY A 343 -14.38 -26.76 -2.77
N ASP A 344 -14.98 -26.84 -3.96
CA ASP A 344 -15.87 -27.95 -4.30
C ASP A 344 -15.06 -29.25 -4.37
N GLY A 345 -15.31 -30.18 -3.45
CA GLY A 345 -14.56 -31.45 -3.32
C GLY A 345 -13.39 -31.43 -2.34
N GLU A 346 -13.12 -30.30 -1.67
CA GLU A 346 -12.11 -30.20 -0.61
C GLU A 346 -12.76 -30.29 0.77
N SER A 347 -12.26 -31.19 1.62
CA SER A 347 -12.76 -31.37 3.00
C SER A 347 -12.22 -30.31 3.97
N ALA A 348 -11.16 -29.58 3.60
CA ALA A 348 -10.45 -28.65 4.48
C ALA A 348 -10.57 -27.20 3.99
N SER A 349 -10.95 -26.31 4.91
CA SER A 349 -10.85 -24.86 4.71
C SER A 349 -9.37 -24.46 4.66
N SER A 350 -8.98 -23.69 3.65
CA SER A 350 -7.64 -23.11 3.57
C SER A 350 -7.58 -21.83 4.42
N THR A 351 -6.41 -21.54 4.98
CA THR A 351 -6.17 -20.31 5.73
C THR A 351 -5.46 -19.28 4.86
N LEU A 352 -5.76 -18.01 5.12
CA LEU A 352 -5.02 -16.88 4.57
C LEU A 352 -3.92 -16.50 5.57
N GLY A 353 -2.67 -16.50 5.11
CA GLY A 353 -1.52 -16.06 5.88
C GLY A 353 -1.38 -14.54 5.92
N VAL A 354 -0.51 -14.06 6.81
CA VAL A 354 -0.07 -12.65 6.84
C VAL A 354 0.51 -12.28 5.48
N ASP A 355 0.13 -11.11 4.96
CA ASP A 355 0.50 -10.55 3.66
C ASP A 355 0.10 -11.34 2.41
N GLU A 356 -0.47 -12.54 2.52
CA GLU A 356 -0.87 -13.29 1.34
C GLU A 356 -1.91 -12.53 0.50
N ALA A 357 -2.77 -11.75 1.14
CA ALA A 357 -3.75 -10.89 0.46
C ALA A 357 -3.14 -9.68 -0.26
N VAL A 358 -1.93 -9.23 0.11
CA VAL A 358 -1.29 -8.07 -0.52
C VAL A 358 -0.43 -8.47 -1.73
N HIS A 359 -0.19 -9.77 -1.92
CA HIS A 359 0.57 -10.32 -3.03
C HIS A 359 -0.35 -10.96 -4.07
N PRO A 360 -0.52 -10.36 -5.27
CA PRO A 360 -1.48 -10.84 -6.27
C PRO A 360 -1.35 -12.32 -6.62
N SER A 361 -0.11 -12.83 -6.74
CA SER A 361 0.15 -14.22 -7.08
C SER A 361 -0.25 -15.20 -5.97
N LEU A 362 0.02 -14.86 -4.71
CA LEU A 362 -0.38 -15.68 -3.56
C LEU A 362 -1.90 -15.61 -3.38
N LEU A 363 -2.46 -14.41 -3.42
CA LEU A 363 -3.90 -14.18 -3.35
C LEU A 363 -4.63 -14.99 -4.44
N ALA A 364 -4.18 -14.92 -5.70
CA ALA A 364 -4.80 -15.66 -6.80
C ALA A 364 -4.89 -17.15 -6.51
N ARG A 365 -3.82 -17.77 -5.99
CA ARG A 365 -3.78 -19.19 -5.61
C ARG A 365 -4.76 -19.47 -4.48
N ARG A 366 -4.81 -18.61 -3.47
CA ARG A 366 -5.71 -18.75 -2.32
C ARG A 366 -7.18 -18.62 -2.69
N ILE A 367 -7.56 -17.73 -3.59
CA ILE A 367 -8.98 -17.46 -3.90
C ILE A 367 -9.46 -18.10 -5.21
N ILE A 368 -8.64 -18.91 -5.89
CA ILE A 368 -8.99 -19.45 -7.22
C ILE A 368 -10.28 -20.27 -7.19
N HIS A 369 -10.45 -21.11 -6.17
CA HIS A 369 -11.63 -21.95 -5.97
C HIS A 369 -12.88 -21.10 -5.73
N VAL A 370 -12.72 -19.96 -5.05
CA VAL A 370 -13.78 -18.98 -4.83
C VAL A 370 -14.19 -18.29 -6.13
N LEU A 371 -13.21 -17.86 -6.93
CA LEU A 371 -13.45 -17.21 -8.22
C LEU A 371 -14.09 -18.17 -9.25
N HIS A 372 -13.80 -19.48 -9.16
CA HIS A 372 -14.46 -20.49 -9.97
C HIS A 372 -15.99 -20.52 -9.76
N ARG A 373 -16.49 -20.22 -8.56
CA ARG A 373 -17.95 -20.14 -8.31
C ARG A 373 -18.62 -19.00 -9.07
N LEU A 374 -17.91 -17.89 -9.28
CA LEU A 374 -18.41 -16.76 -10.08
C LEU A 374 -18.41 -17.06 -11.58
N ARG A 375 -17.53 -17.94 -12.04
CA ARG A 375 -17.45 -18.35 -13.45
C ARG A 375 -17.06 -19.83 -13.58
N PRO A 376 -18.00 -20.77 -13.40
CA PRO A 376 -17.71 -22.21 -13.43
C PRO A 376 -17.14 -22.68 -14.77
N THR A 377 -17.55 -22.06 -15.87
CA THR A 377 -17.07 -22.36 -17.23
C THR A 377 -15.71 -21.77 -17.55
N GLY A 378 -15.16 -20.91 -16.69
CA GLY A 378 -13.83 -20.34 -16.86
C GLY A 378 -12.76 -21.35 -16.45
N ARG A 379 -11.79 -21.64 -17.32
CA ARG A 379 -10.55 -22.33 -16.94
C ARG A 379 -9.64 -21.38 -16.14
N VAL A 380 -10.14 -20.84 -15.02
CA VAL A 380 -9.44 -19.84 -14.20
C VAL A 380 -8.16 -20.46 -13.62
N ALA A 381 -8.24 -21.67 -13.06
CA ALA A 381 -7.09 -22.43 -12.57
C ALA A 381 -6.05 -22.76 -13.66
N GLY A 382 -6.48 -22.98 -14.91
CA GLY A 382 -5.58 -23.29 -16.02
C GLY A 382 -4.70 -22.10 -16.46
N ARG A 383 -4.90 -20.90 -15.90
CA ARG A 383 -4.05 -19.72 -16.14
C ARG A 383 -2.92 -19.57 -15.13
N LEU A 384 -2.94 -20.32 -14.03
CA LEU A 384 -1.89 -20.28 -13.03
C LEU A 384 -0.86 -21.37 -13.34
N VAL A 385 0.41 -20.99 -13.33
CA VAL A 385 1.50 -21.96 -13.34
C VAL A 385 1.42 -22.75 -12.03
N PRO A 386 1.65 -24.08 -12.04
CA PRO A 386 1.77 -24.86 -10.81
C PRO A 386 2.72 -24.21 -9.80
N ASP A 387 2.55 -24.50 -8.51
CA ASP A 387 3.53 -24.02 -7.54
C ASP A 387 4.91 -24.51 -7.95
N PRO A 388 5.92 -23.61 -8.01
CA PRO A 388 7.28 -24.08 -8.22
C PRO A 388 7.66 -24.97 -7.03
N PRO A 389 8.47 -26.01 -7.26
CA PRO A 389 9.03 -26.79 -6.16
C PRO A 389 9.77 -25.85 -5.20
N ARG A 390 9.79 -26.22 -3.91
CA ARG A 390 10.53 -25.45 -2.91
C ARG A 390 12.00 -25.36 -3.32
N LEU A 391 12.55 -24.14 -3.24
CA LEU A 391 13.99 -23.94 -3.40
C LEU A 391 14.73 -24.71 -2.31
N VAL A 392 15.92 -25.20 -2.64
CA VAL A 392 16.78 -25.92 -1.70
C VAL A 392 17.37 -24.99 -0.63
N SER A 393 17.40 -23.69 -0.90
CA SER A 393 18.01 -22.69 -0.02
C SER A 393 16.94 -21.75 0.55
N ASP A 394 17.02 -21.52 1.86
CA ASP A 394 16.24 -20.49 2.54
C ASP A 394 16.72 -19.10 2.11
N LEU A 395 15.80 -18.30 1.57
CA LEU A 395 16.07 -16.90 1.30
C LEU A 395 16.01 -16.13 2.64
N PRO A 396 16.96 -15.24 2.93
CA PRO A 396 16.92 -14.41 4.11
C PRO A 396 15.75 -13.47 3.98
N ALA A 397 15.16 -13.14 5.13
CA ALA A 397 14.16 -12.10 5.20
C ALA A 397 14.75 -10.78 4.67
N ARG A 398 13.91 -9.98 4.00
CA ARG A 398 14.33 -8.73 3.33
C ARG A 398 14.95 -7.71 4.29
N ASP A 399 14.72 -7.87 5.59
CA ASP A 399 15.11 -7.03 6.71
C ASP A 399 16.29 -7.59 7.52
N ALA A 400 16.96 -8.65 7.07
CA ALA A 400 18.05 -9.34 7.79
C ALA A 400 19.31 -8.48 8.08
N GLY A 401 19.23 -7.15 7.99
CA GLY A 401 20.28 -6.20 8.37
C GLY A 401 21.45 -6.14 7.39
N PHE A 402 21.34 -6.82 6.25
CA PHE A 402 22.36 -6.76 5.22
C PHE A 402 22.39 -5.37 4.58
N GLY A 403 23.57 -4.73 4.56
CA GLY A 403 23.80 -3.62 3.63
C GLY A 403 23.60 -4.12 2.18
N ALA A 404 23.23 -3.23 1.25
CA ALA A 404 22.91 -3.59 -0.14
C ALA A 404 23.99 -4.47 -0.81
N ALA A 405 25.28 -4.20 -0.52
CA ALA A 405 26.39 -5.01 -1.01
C ALA A 405 26.39 -6.44 -0.45
N ALA A 406 26.13 -6.61 0.85
CA ALA A 406 26.07 -7.92 1.48
C ALA A 406 24.85 -8.72 0.99
N ALA A 407 23.71 -8.05 0.81
CA ALA A 407 22.51 -8.66 0.22
C ALA A 407 22.76 -9.14 -1.22
N ALA A 408 23.44 -8.32 -2.04
CA ALA A 408 23.78 -8.70 -3.41
C ALA A 408 24.72 -9.91 -3.46
N VAL A 409 25.74 -9.96 -2.59
CA VAL A 409 26.64 -11.12 -2.47
C VAL A 409 25.86 -12.37 -2.04
N PHE A 410 24.96 -12.24 -1.07
CA PHE A 410 24.12 -13.35 -0.62
C PHE A 410 23.21 -13.87 -1.75
N ILE A 411 22.51 -12.97 -2.45
CA ILE A 411 21.63 -13.34 -3.56
C ILE A 411 22.44 -14.07 -4.64
N ARG A 412 23.64 -13.58 -4.99
CA ARG A 412 24.53 -14.26 -5.94
C ARG A 412 24.88 -15.67 -5.48
N ARG A 413 25.14 -15.88 -4.19
CA ARG A 413 25.40 -17.22 -3.65
C ARG A 413 24.19 -18.13 -3.81
N VAL A 414 22.99 -17.67 -3.48
CA VAL A 414 21.77 -18.46 -3.70
C VAL A 414 21.56 -18.77 -5.17
N LEU A 415 21.84 -17.83 -6.08
CA LEU A 415 21.72 -18.09 -7.52
C LEU A 415 22.68 -19.19 -8.00
N VAL A 416 23.87 -19.30 -7.40
CA VAL A 416 24.78 -20.43 -7.67
C VAL A 416 24.19 -21.75 -7.17
N ASP A 417 23.64 -21.79 -5.95
CA ASP A 417 22.98 -22.99 -5.41
C ASP A 417 21.78 -23.41 -6.27
N VAL A 418 20.99 -22.44 -6.74
CA VAL A 418 19.84 -22.67 -7.63
C VAL A 418 20.28 -23.14 -9.02
N ASP A 419 21.34 -22.59 -9.58
CA ASP A 419 21.91 -23.05 -10.86
C ASP A 419 22.38 -24.50 -10.76
N GLN A 420 23.08 -24.86 -9.69
CA GLN A 420 23.50 -26.24 -9.44
C GLN A 420 22.29 -27.16 -9.31
N TRP A 421 21.29 -26.76 -8.52
CA TRP A 421 20.06 -27.54 -8.35
C TRP A 421 19.29 -27.74 -9.67
N LEU A 422 19.22 -26.71 -10.54
CA LEU A 422 18.57 -26.81 -11.85
C LEU A 422 19.30 -27.77 -12.80
N ARG A 423 20.64 -27.86 -12.70
CA ARG A 423 21.45 -28.77 -13.53
C ARG A 423 21.34 -30.23 -13.10
N ASP A 424 21.23 -30.46 -11.80
CA ASP A 424 21.14 -31.79 -11.21
C ASP A 424 19.72 -32.38 -11.36
N ARG A 425 18.74 -31.53 -11.65
CA ARG A 425 17.36 -31.93 -11.87
C ARG A 425 17.18 -32.52 -13.27
N THR A 426 17.00 -33.83 -13.33
CA THR A 426 16.72 -34.56 -14.59
C THR A 426 15.23 -34.79 -14.82
N GLU A 427 14.43 -34.82 -13.75
CA GLU A 427 12.99 -35.07 -13.79
C GLU A 427 12.20 -34.06 -12.94
N ASP A 428 10.93 -33.86 -13.24
CA ASP A 428 9.99 -33.15 -12.37
C ASP A 428 9.40 -34.07 -11.29
N GLU A 429 8.57 -33.49 -10.40
CA GLU A 429 7.90 -34.23 -9.32
C GLU A 429 6.97 -35.35 -9.83
N ARG A 430 6.68 -35.40 -11.13
CA ARG A 430 5.85 -36.42 -11.79
C ARG A 430 6.69 -37.44 -12.57
N GLY A 431 8.02 -37.39 -12.46
CA GLY A 431 8.94 -38.27 -13.21
C GLY A 431 9.06 -37.89 -14.69
N THR A 432 8.64 -36.69 -15.09
CA THR A 432 8.75 -36.22 -16.47
C THR A 432 10.15 -35.62 -16.67
N PRO A 433 10.89 -36.01 -17.72
CA PRO A 433 12.18 -35.41 -18.02
C PRO A 433 12.06 -33.89 -18.17
N VAL A 434 12.89 -33.14 -17.47
CA VAL A 434 12.96 -31.68 -17.59
C VAL A 434 14.21 -31.29 -18.39
N PRO A 435 14.12 -30.27 -19.27
CA PRO A 435 15.26 -29.80 -20.03
C PRO A 435 16.33 -29.25 -19.09
N ARG A 436 17.59 -29.58 -19.37
CA ARG A 436 18.72 -29.13 -18.56
C ARG A 436 18.81 -27.61 -18.66
N THR A 437 18.51 -26.94 -17.55
CA THR A 437 18.45 -25.48 -17.49
C THR A 437 19.68 -24.95 -16.77
N VAL A 438 20.32 -23.92 -17.34
CA VAL A 438 21.44 -23.20 -16.72
C VAL A 438 21.11 -21.74 -16.52
N LEU A 439 21.67 -21.13 -15.48
CA LEU A 439 21.53 -19.70 -15.20
C LEU A 439 22.76 -18.94 -15.69
N ALA A 440 22.55 -17.92 -16.53
CA ALA A 440 23.55 -16.93 -16.87
C ALA A 440 23.39 -15.74 -15.92
N VAL A 441 24.20 -15.69 -14.86
CA VAL A 441 24.06 -14.71 -13.76
C VAL A 441 24.92 -13.48 -14.03
N ASP A 442 24.31 -12.30 -14.14
CA ASP A 442 24.96 -11.02 -14.41
C ASP A 442 25.91 -11.04 -15.63
N GLY A 443 25.45 -11.71 -16.69
CA GLY A 443 26.22 -11.87 -17.93
C GLY A 443 27.32 -12.94 -17.86
N ALA A 444 27.57 -13.55 -16.70
CA ALA A 444 28.45 -14.70 -16.58
C ALA A 444 27.71 -15.96 -17.09
N ARG A 445 28.12 -16.43 -18.26
CA ARG A 445 27.58 -17.67 -18.86
C ARG A 445 28.34 -18.89 -18.35
N PRO A 446 27.65 -19.96 -17.96
CA PRO A 446 28.33 -21.20 -17.65
C PRO A 446 28.78 -21.95 -18.91
N GLU A 447 29.93 -22.63 -18.83
CA GLU A 447 30.59 -23.29 -19.97
C GLU A 447 29.93 -24.61 -20.42
N THR A 448 28.94 -25.10 -19.66
CA THR A 448 28.26 -26.38 -19.91
C THR A 448 27.18 -26.27 -20.98
N MET A 449 27.08 -27.28 -21.85
CA MET A 449 25.92 -27.43 -22.74
C MET A 449 24.63 -27.58 -21.94
N ALA A 450 23.62 -26.80 -22.33
CA ALA A 450 22.30 -26.75 -21.72
C ALA A 450 21.22 -26.73 -22.80
N ASP A 451 20.08 -27.35 -22.51
CA ASP A 451 18.90 -27.31 -23.39
C ASP A 451 18.20 -25.95 -23.29
N ARG A 452 18.35 -25.27 -22.14
CA ARG A 452 17.75 -23.97 -21.86
C ARG A 452 18.69 -23.09 -21.05
N GLU A 453 18.91 -21.87 -21.53
CA GLU A 453 19.62 -20.82 -20.79
C GLU A 453 18.60 -19.82 -20.23
N THR A 454 18.71 -19.47 -18.95
CA THR A 454 17.91 -18.42 -18.32
C THR A 454 18.85 -17.31 -17.83
N ILE A 455 18.65 -16.10 -18.32
CA ILE A 455 19.45 -14.93 -17.90
C ILE A 455 18.88 -14.42 -16.57
N VAL A 456 19.77 -14.19 -15.61
CA VAL A 456 19.43 -13.64 -14.30
C VAL A 456 20.32 -12.43 -14.03
N GLU A 457 19.72 -11.31 -13.67
CA GLU A 457 20.44 -10.09 -13.33
C GLU A 457 20.08 -9.64 -11.91
N VAL A 458 21.08 -9.28 -11.13
CA VAL A 458 20.94 -8.79 -9.75
C VAL A 458 21.08 -7.27 -9.74
N TRP A 459 19.98 -6.60 -9.39
CA TRP A 459 19.91 -5.15 -9.36
C TRP A 459 19.79 -4.64 -7.93
N ASP A 460 20.52 -3.59 -7.59
CA ASP A 460 20.15 -2.73 -6.46
C ASP A 460 19.01 -1.77 -6.86
N ALA A 461 18.34 -1.17 -5.87
CA ALA A 461 17.19 -0.29 -6.11
C ALA A 461 17.53 0.90 -7.02
N SER A 462 18.70 1.51 -6.85
CA SER A 462 19.11 2.68 -7.64
C SER A 462 19.45 2.31 -9.08
N ALA A 463 20.14 1.18 -9.29
CA ALA A 463 20.46 0.66 -10.61
C ALA A 463 19.19 0.22 -11.35
N PHE A 464 18.25 -0.43 -10.65
CA PHE A 464 16.97 -0.83 -11.22
C PHE A 464 16.13 0.38 -11.68
N LEU A 465 16.08 1.45 -10.88
CA LEU A 465 15.36 2.68 -11.25
C LEU A 465 15.99 3.39 -12.46
N ARG A 466 17.30 3.28 -12.66
CA ARG A 466 18.00 3.89 -13.81
C ARG A 466 17.87 3.07 -15.10
N GLY A 467 17.98 1.74 -15.04
CA GLY A 467 18.07 0.88 -16.23
C GLY A 467 17.20 -0.38 -16.21
N GLY A 468 16.80 -0.85 -15.04
CA GLY A 468 16.03 -2.09 -14.88
C GLY A 468 14.67 -2.06 -15.58
N VAL A 469 14.04 -0.89 -15.70
CA VAL A 469 12.77 -0.75 -16.44
C VAL A 469 12.93 -1.13 -17.91
N ALA A 470 14.08 -0.84 -18.53
CA ALA A 470 14.36 -1.26 -19.91
C ALA A 470 14.60 -2.77 -19.99
N ALA A 471 15.26 -3.37 -19.00
CA ALA A 471 15.47 -4.82 -18.90
C ALA A 471 14.14 -5.58 -18.80
N VAL A 472 13.20 -5.12 -17.94
CA VAL A 472 11.87 -5.73 -17.81
C VAL A 472 11.09 -5.67 -19.14
N ARG A 473 11.20 -4.56 -19.88
CA ARG A 473 10.55 -4.42 -21.20
C ARG A 473 11.16 -5.32 -22.28
N HIS A 474 12.45 -5.65 -22.17
CA HIS A 474 13.10 -6.56 -23.11
C HIS A 474 12.77 -8.03 -22.79
N ALA A 475 12.48 -8.34 -21.53
CA ALA A 475 12.11 -9.67 -21.09
C ALA A 475 10.62 -10.04 -21.31
N ALA A 476 9.75 -9.03 -21.45
CA ALA A 476 8.32 -9.18 -21.72
C ALA A 476 8.03 -9.19 -23.23
#